data_AF-A0A9W4UQA9-F1
#
_entry.id   AF-A0A9W4UQA9-F1
#
_cell.length_a   1.000
_cell.length_b   1.000
_cell.length_c   1.000
_cell.angle_alpha   90.00
_cell.angle_beta   90.00
_cell.angle_gamma   90.00
#
_symmetry.space_group_name_H-M   'P 1'
#
loop_
_entity.id
_entity.type
_entity.pdbx_description
1 polymer ?
#
loop_
_entity_poly.entity_id
_entity_poly.type
_entity_poly.pdbx_seq_one_letter_code
_entity_poly.pdbx_strand_id
1 'polypeptide(L)'
;MLISTQSPGTVVGVTAFLIALDIAVVVMRYYAKRLRQQPLKTEDWFCFVSLILAMGLAAVLFIGVGKKALAYPTPQLASRTPLAESNDRIITSSRLQYIFVVISVPTLGLINLSVLTFYRRIFVIDRSNLKDFRNAVYFGMMVAITLWTGGFFLSFMFACKGHFTAWWTSAISLITNCVNTLELVFAYAISDFITDVSIMLLPIPSVMSLHLPTARKIGVMFVFLLGALAILASTIRMVSIIWARQLGFNPSIDEDLLITDMIFCSMLEVAFGIIATCLPTLRPLVQTKSINYIL
;
A
#
# COMPACT_ATOMS: atom_id res chain seq x y z
N MET A 1 2.10 21.54 -8.17
CA MET A 1 1.41 21.24 -9.44
C MET A 1 1.96 19.94 -10.05
N LEU A 2 2.04 18.84 -9.28
CA LEU A 2 2.52 17.52 -9.76
C LEU A 2 1.41 16.47 -9.86
N ILE A 3 0.22 16.76 -9.32
CA ILE A 3 -0.98 15.96 -9.51
C ILE A 3 -2.09 16.98 -9.80
N SER A 4 -2.71 16.90 -10.97
CA SER A 4 -3.98 17.60 -11.21
C SER A 4 -4.96 17.09 -10.17
N THR A 5 -5.56 17.99 -9.38
CA THR A 5 -6.57 17.67 -8.38
C THR A 5 -7.51 16.57 -8.91
N GLN A 6 -7.43 15.37 -8.32
CA GLN A 6 -8.09 14.21 -8.89
C GLN A 6 -9.60 14.41 -8.83
N SER A 7 -10.26 14.29 -9.99
CA SER A 7 -11.72 14.40 -10.02
C SER A 7 -12.34 13.26 -9.19
N PRO A 8 -13.46 13.49 -8.50
CA PRO A 8 -14.16 12.44 -7.74
C PRO A 8 -14.43 11.18 -8.57
N GLY A 9 -14.80 11.37 -9.84
CA GLY A 9 -15.04 10.28 -10.78
C GLY A 9 -13.78 9.47 -11.10
N THR A 10 -12.63 10.12 -11.22
CA THR A 10 -11.34 9.45 -11.44
C THR A 10 -10.96 8.58 -10.25
N VAL A 11 -11.06 9.13 -9.03
CA VAL A 11 -10.73 8.40 -7.79
C VAL A 11 -11.59 7.15 -7.68
N VAL A 12 -12.92 7.29 -7.80
CA VAL A 12 -13.84 6.15 -7.68
C VAL A 12 -13.62 5.14 -8.82
N GLY A 13 -13.53 5.61 -10.06
CA GLY A 13 -13.39 4.74 -11.23
C GLY A 13 -12.10 3.91 -11.20
N VAL A 14 -10.96 4.55 -10.92
CA VAL A 14 -9.66 3.86 -10.85
C VAL A 14 -9.60 2.91 -9.65
N THR A 15 -10.04 3.33 -8.47
CA THR A 15 -10.04 2.46 -7.28
C THR A 15 -10.95 1.25 -7.47
N ALA A 16 -12.15 1.44 -8.03
CA ALA A 16 -13.06 0.33 -8.31
C ALA A 16 -12.47 -0.67 -9.32
N PHE A 17 -11.85 -0.16 -10.39
CA PHE A 17 -11.17 -0.99 -11.38
C PHE A 17 -10.02 -1.81 -10.77
N LEU A 18 -9.16 -1.17 -9.96
CA LEU A 18 -8.02 -1.84 -9.34
C LEU A 18 -8.45 -2.91 -8.34
N ILE A 19 -9.43 -2.64 -7.49
CA ILE A 19 -9.94 -3.65 -6.56
C ILE A 19 -10.59 -4.83 -7.30
N ALA A 20 -11.34 -4.57 -8.38
CA ALA A 20 -11.87 -5.65 -9.21
C ALA A 20 -10.75 -6.50 -9.82
N LEU A 21 -9.66 -5.86 -10.26
CA LEU A 21 -8.48 -6.54 -10.78
C LEU A 21 -7.77 -7.36 -9.69
N ASP A 22 -7.60 -6.82 -8.48
CA ASP A 22 -7.01 -7.51 -7.33
C ASP A 22 -7.81 -8.77 -6.97
N ILE A 23 -9.14 -8.64 -6.88
CA ILE A 23 -10.03 -9.78 -6.62
C ILE A 23 -9.85 -10.83 -7.71
N ALA A 24 -9.89 -10.44 -8.99
CA ALA A 24 -9.74 -11.36 -10.11
C ALA A 24 -8.39 -12.10 -10.08
N VAL A 25 -7.31 -11.38 -9.81
CA VAL A 25 -5.94 -11.91 -9.76
C VAL A 25 -5.74 -12.85 -8.56
N VAL A 26 -6.29 -12.52 -7.39
CA VAL A 26 -6.25 -13.39 -6.20
C VAL A 26 -7.09 -14.65 -6.41
N VAL A 27 -8.30 -14.53 -6.95
CA VAL A 27 -9.14 -15.69 -7.29
C VAL A 27 -8.42 -16.60 -8.28
N MET A 28 -7.80 -16.02 -9.31
CA MET A 28 -7.02 -16.77 -10.28
C MET A 28 -5.82 -17.48 -9.63
N ARG A 29 -5.16 -16.86 -8.65
CA ARG A 29 -4.04 -17.47 -7.89
C ARG A 29 -4.49 -18.72 -7.13
N TYR A 30 -5.62 -18.64 -6.43
CA TYR A 30 -6.19 -19.79 -5.72
C TYR A 30 -6.64 -20.89 -6.69
N TYR A 31 -7.27 -20.52 -7.80
CA TYR A 31 -7.65 -21.44 -8.87
C TYR A 31 -6.42 -22.15 -9.47
N ALA A 32 -5.33 -21.42 -9.71
CA ALA A 32 -4.06 -21.96 -10.20
C ALA A 32 -3.49 -23.03 -9.29
N LYS A 33 -3.48 -22.76 -7.98
CA LYS A 33 -2.97 -23.70 -6.96
C LYS A 33 -3.85 -24.93 -6.85
N ARG A 34 -5.18 -24.77 -6.91
CA ARG A 34 -6.13 -25.88 -6.91
C ARG A 34 -5.95 -26.79 -8.12
N LEU A 35 -5.81 -26.24 -9.32
CA LEU A 35 -5.57 -27.02 -10.54
C LEU A 35 -4.26 -27.83 -10.47
N ARG A 36 -3.25 -27.31 -9.77
CA ARG A 36 -1.93 -27.94 -9.60
C ARG A 36 -1.81 -28.79 -8.35
N GLN A 37 -2.90 -28.97 -7.59
CA GLN A 37 -2.92 -29.68 -6.31
C GLN A 37 -1.82 -29.21 -5.35
N GLN A 38 -1.49 -27.92 -5.38
CA GLN A 38 -0.48 -27.35 -4.49
C GLN A 38 -1.11 -26.96 -3.15
N PRO A 39 -0.47 -27.28 -2.02
CA PRO A 39 -0.97 -26.86 -0.72
C PRO A 39 -0.89 -25.34 -0.59
N LEU A 40 -1.87 -24.78 0.14
CA LEU A 40 -1.85 -23.37 0.54
C LEU A 40 -0.69 -23.13 1.48
N LYS A 41 0.04 -22.04 1.24
CA LYS A 41 1.20 -21.66 2.04
C LYS A 41 0.95 -20.33 2.75
N THR A 42 1.84 -19.97 3.66
CA THR A 42 1.76 -18.73 4.45
C THR A 42 1.64 -17.48 3.56
N GLU A 43 2.34 -17.46 2.42
CA GLU A 43 2.24 -16.41 1.39
C GLU A 43 0.80 -16.19 0.86
N ASP A 44 -0.01 -17.24 0.77
CA ASP A 44 -1.39 -17.15 0.26
C ASP A 44 -2.34 -16.56 1.29
N TRP A 45 -2.14 -16.92 2.56
CA TRP A 45 -2.88 -16.34 3.68
C TRP A 45 -2.59 -14.85 3.80
N PHE A 46 -1.31 -14.44 3.75
CA PHE A 46 -0.95 -13.02 3.77
C PHE A 46 -1.58 -12.24 2.61
N CYS A 47 -1.58 -12.82 1.40
CA CYS A 47 -2.18 -12.23 0.22
C CYS A 47 -3.72 -12.10 0.33
N PHE A 48 -4.38 -13.07 0.96
CA PHE A 48 -5.83 -13.05 1.13
C PHE A 48 -6.25 -12.03 2.20
N VAL A 49 -5.53 -11.98 3.32
CA VAL A 49 -5.78 -10.98 4.36
C VAL A 49 -5.51 -9.57 3.83
N SER A 50 -4.44 -9.37 3.05
CA SER A 50 -4.17 -8.07 2.43
C SER A 50 -5.28 -7.64 1.46
N LEU A 51 -5.89 -8.57 0.71
CA LEU A 51 -7.05 -8.26 -0.14
C LEU A 51 -8.25 -7.78 0.68
N ILE A 52 -8.56 -8.45 1.81
CA ILE A 52 -9.66 -8.04 2.69
C ILE A 52 -9.43 -6.62 3.22
N LEU A 53 -8.21 -6.32 3.66
CA LEU A 53 -7.88 -4.98 4.15
C LEU A 53 -7.90 -3.94 3.02
N ALA A 54 -7.42 -4.28 1.81
CA ALA A 54 -7.50 -3.42 0.64
C ALA A 54 -8.95 -3.08 0.25
N MET A 55 -9.88 -4.04 0.34
CA MET A 55 -11.31 -3.76 0.16
C MET A 55 -11.84 -2.79 1.24
N GLY A 56 -11.39 -2.94 2.48
CA GLY A 56 -11.70 -2.00 3.56
C GLY A 56 -11.22 -0.58 3.27
N LEU A 57 -9.99 -0.44 2.76
CA LEU A 57 -9.43 0.84 2.36
C LEU A 57 -10.17 1.47 1.17
N ALA A 58 -10.56 0.67 0.18
CA ALA A 58 -11.40 1.14 -0.92
C ALA A 58 -12.78 1.60 -0.44
N ALA A 59 -13.38 0.90 0.52
CA ALA A 59 -14.64 1.31 1.13
C ALA A 59 -14.51 2.68 1.84
N VAL A 60 -13.41 2.93 2.55
CA VAL A 60 -13.12 4.25 3.16
C VAL A 60 -13.09 5.35 2.11
N LEU A 61 -12.44 5.12 0.97
CA LEU A 61 -12.42 6.07 -0.14
C LEU A 61 -13.81 6.31 -0.74
N PHE A 62 -14.58 5.26 -1.01
CA PHE A 62 -15.93 5.41 -1.55
C PHE A 62 -16.86 6.17 -0.60
N ILE A 63 -16.77 5.92 0.70
CA ILE A 63 -17.51 6.66 1.73
C ILE A 63 -17.06 8.12 1.76
N GLY A 64 -15.74 8.38 1.67
CA GLY A 64 -15.19 9.74 1.68
C GLY A 64 -15.63 10.57 0.48
N VAL A 65 -15.60 9.99 -0.72
CA VAL A 65 -16.10 10.65 -1.93
C VAL A 65 -17.62 10.84 -1.85
N GLY A 66 -18.38 9.83 -1.39
CA GLY A 66 -19.83 9.91 -1.24
C GLY A 66 -20.30 10.99 -0.26
N LYS A 67 -19.52 11.23 0.82
CA LYS A 67 -19.77 12.30 1.80
C LYS A 67 -19.22 13.66 1.38
N LYS A 68 -18.63 13.78 0.18
CA LYS A 68 -17.92 14.98 -0.30
C LYS A 68 -16.81 15.45 0.65
N ALA A 69 -16.23 14.52 1.39
CA ALA A 69 -15.13 14.78 2.33
C ALA A 69 -13.76 14.54 1.69
N LEU A 70 -13.69 13.74 0.62
CA LEU A 70 -12.48 13.48 -0.18
C LEU A 70 -12.76 13.78 -1.66
N ALA A 71 -11.73 14.18 -2.40
CA ALA A 71 -11.75 14.51 -3.85
C ALA A 71 -12.58 15.74 -4.26
N TYR A 72 -13.09 16.53 -3.31
CA TYR A 72 -13.73 17.81 -3.58
C TYR A 72 -12.89 18.94 -2.99
N PRO A 73 -12.78 20.10 -3.67
CA PRO A 73 -12.13 21.26 -3.09
C PRO A 73 -12.89 21.75 -1.86
N THR A 74 -12.15 22.15 -0.83
CA THR A 74 -12.65 22.81 0.37
C THR A 74 -13.43 24.07 -0.05
N PRO A 75 -14.69 24.23 0.39
CA PRO A 75 -15.47 25.42 0.06
C PRO A 75 -14.78 26.67 0.62
N GLN A 76 -14.50 27.65 -0.24
CA GLN A 76 -13.89 28.92 0.18
C GLN A 76 -14.82 29.66 1.16
N LEU A 77 -14.25 30.19 2.24
CA LEU A 77 -14.96 30.98 3.28
C LEU A 77 -15.74 32.20 2.72
N ALA A 78 -15.53 32.58 1.46
CA ALA A 78 -16.27 33.64 0.77
C ALA A 78 -17.70 33.22 0.37
N SER A 79 -18.00 31.92 0.32
CA SER A 79 -19.34 31.41 0.06
C SER A 79 -20.11 31.27 1.38
N ARG A 80 -21.37 31.71 1.40
CA ARG A 80 -22.27 31.70 2.57
C ARG A 80 -22.67 30.28 3.03
N THR A 81 -21.74 29.34 3.10
CA THR A 81 -21.95 28.04 3.74
C THR A 81 -21.85 28.22 5.25
N PRO A 82 -22.76 27.66 6.06
CA PRO A 82 -22.66 27.72 7.51
C PRO A 82 -21.29 27.16 7.95
N LEU A 83 -20.56 27.89 8.80
CA LEU A 83 -19.26 27.48 9.38
C LEU A 83 -19.31 26.07 10.03
N ALA A 84 -20.50 25.62 10.43
CA ALA A 84 -20.74 24.27 10.94
C ALA A 84 -20.57 23.19 9.85
N GLU A 85 -21.03 23.43 8.62
CA GLU A 85 -20.98 22.44 7.54
C GLU A 85 -19.55 22.26 6.99
N SER A 86 -18.73 23.32 6.99
CA SER A 86 -17.31 23.21 6.66
C SER A 86 -16.53 22.44 7.71
N ASN A 87 -16.82 22.66 9.01
CA ASN A 87 -16.17 21.93 10.09
C ASN A 87 -16.51 20.43 10.06
N ASP A 88 -17.76 20.07 9.76
CA ASP A 88 -18.18 18.66 9.69
C ASP A 88 -17.47 17.89 8.58
N ARG A 89 -17.19 18.52 7.43
CA ARG A 89 -16.45 17.90 6.32
C ARG A 89 -14.99 17.67 6.67
N ILE A 90 -14.33 18.65 7.28
CA ILE A 90 -12.93 18.55 7.72
C ILE A 90 -12.78 17.46 8.78
N ILE A 91 -13.67 17.43 9.78
CA ILE A 91 -13.71 16.37 10.81
C ILE A 91 -13.89 14.99 10.16
N THR A 92 -14.79 14.89 9.18
CA THR A 92 -15.04 13.64 8.45
C THR A 92 -13.81 13.22 7.64
N SER A 93 -13.14 14.14 6.95
CA SER A 93 -11.90 13.93 6.19
C SER A 93 -10.79 13.40 7.10
N SER A 94 -10.51 14.08 8.22
CA SER A 94 -9.51 13.65 9.21
C SER A 94 -9.81 12.28 9.82
N ARG A 95 -11.09 11.97 10.07
CA ARG A 95 -11.50 10.66 10.58
C ARG A 95 -11.27 9.55 9.57
N LEU A 96 -11.58 9.79 8.29
CA LEU A 96 -11.36 8.82 7.22
C LEU A 96 -9.86 8.61 6.97
N GLN A 97 -9.07 9.68 7.01
CA GLN A 97 -7.61 9.61 6.91
C GLN A 97 -7.01 8.75 8.04
N TYR A 98 -7.46 8.93 9.28
CA TYR A 98 -7.02 8.10 10.41
C TYR A 98 -7.28 6.61 10.16
N ILE A 99 -8.52 6.28 9.83
CA ILE A 99 -8.94 4.89 9.56
C ILE A 99 -8.10 4.31 8.41
N PHE A 100 -7.90 5.09 7.36
CA PHE A 100 -7.11 4.68 6.21
C PHE A 100 -5.67 4.36 6.60
N VAL A 101 -4.98 5.26 7.31
CA VAL A 101 -3.59 5.06 7.71
C VAL A 101 -3.43 3.84 8.63
N VAL A 102 -4.33 3.67 9.60
CA VAL A 102 -4.28 2.53 10.53
C VAL A 102 -4.46 1.19 9.80
N ILE A 103 -5.29 1.14 8.75
CA ILE A 103 -5.50 -0.08 7.95
C ILE A 103 -4.41 -0.24 6.88
N SER A 104 -3.86 0.83 6.32
CA SER A 104 -2.87 0.76 5.24
C SER A 104 -1.55 0.16 5.72
N VAL A 105 -1.11 0.49 6.93
CA VAL A 105 0.14 -0.02 7.53
C VAL A 105 0.19 -1.57 7.56
N PRO A 106 -0.77 -2.28 8.19
CA PRO A 106 -0.77 -3.74 8.17
C PRO A 106 -1.01 -4.32 6.77
N THR A 107 -1.73 -3.61 5.90
CA THR A 107 -1.94 -4.05 4.51
C THR A 107 -0.62 -4.13 3.75
N LEU A 108 0.17 -3.05 3.76
CA LEU A 108 1.49 -2.98 3.12
C LEU A 108 2.48 -3.96 3.75
N GLY A 109 2.48 -4.06 5.09
CA GLY A 109 3.28 -5.06 5.81
C GLY A 109 3.01 -6.49 5.36
N LEU A 110 1.73 -6.88 5.21
CA LEU A 110 1.35 -8.22 4.75
C LEU A 110 1.72 -8.48 3.29
N ILE A 111 1.58 -7.48 2.41
CA ILE A 111 2.01 -7.57 1.01
C ILE A 111 3.52 -7.80 0.96
N ASN A 112 4.30 -6.98 1.66
CA ASN A 112 5.75 -7.06 1.71
C ASN A 112 6.24 -8.39 2.30
N LEU A 113 5.60 -8.90 3.36
CA LEU A 113 5.86 -10.24 3.90
C LEU A 113 5.52 -11.35 2.91
N SER A 114 4.44 -11.22 2.14
CA SER A 114 4.04 -12.20 1.13
C SER A 114 5.07 -12.28 0.00
N VAL A 115 5.50 -11.13 -0.54
CA VAL A 115 6.56 -11.04 -1.56
C VAL A 115 7.88 -11.60 -1.04
N LEU A 116 8.27 -11.26 0.19
CA LEU A 116 9.54 -11.69 0.75
C LEU A 116 9.57 -13.20 1.04
N THR A 117 8.47 -13.75 1.53
CA THR A 117 8.30 -15.21 1.71
C THR A 117 8.40 -15.92 0.36
N PHE A 118 7.81 -15.33 -0.68
CA PHE A 118 7.88 -15.85 -2.03
C PHE A 118 9.31 -15.82 -2.61
N TYR A 119 10.04 -14.71 -2.45
CA TYR A 119 11.44 -14.61 -2.87
C TYR A 119 12.34 -15.59 -2.14
N ARG A 120 12.20 -15.70 -0.82
CA ARG A 120 12.92 -16.70 -0.01
C ARG A 120 12.68 -18.10 -0.55
N ARG A 121 11.45 -18.43 -0.98
CA ARG A 121 11.12 -19.74 -1.53
C ARG A 121 11.81 -20.04 -2.87
N ILE A 122 12.04 -19.03 -3.70
CA ILE A 122 12.71 -19.18 -5.01
C ILE A 122 14.22 -19.28 -4.85
N PHE A 123 14.83 -18.37 -4.09
CA PHE A 123 16.27 -18.16 -4.11
C PHE A 123 17.02 -18.92 -3.03
N VAL A 124 16.32 -19.44 -2.01
CA VAL A 124 16.92 -20.26 -0.94
C VAL A 124 16.61 -21.74 -1.16
N ILE A 125 17.67 -22.52 -1.38
CA ILE A 125 17.60 -23.97 -1.62
C ILE A 125 17.46 -24.71 -0.29
N ASP A 126 18.31 -24.41 0.70
CA ASP A 126 18.23 -24.97 2.06
C ASP A 126 17.58 -23.97 3.01
N ARG A 127 16.32 -24.23 3.39
CA ARG A 127 15.53 -23.33 4.25
C ARG A 127 15.82 -23.52 5.73
N SER A 128 16.34 -24.70 6.10
CA SER A 128 16.65 -25.08 7.48
C SER A 128 18.00 -24.55 7.95
N ASN A 129 18.94 -24.34 7.03
CA ASN A 129 20.24 -23.81 7.37
C ASN A 129 20.21 -22.29 7.52
N LEU A 130 20.13 -21.80 8.76
CA LEU A 130 20.24 -20.37 9.07
C LEU A 130 21.67 -19.83 8.89
N LYS A 131 22.68 -20.70 8.74
CA LYS A 131 24.06 -20.28 8.45
C LYS A 131 24.25 -19.87 6.98
N ASP A 132 23.29 -20.18 6.11
CA ASP A 132 23.28 -19.65 4.76
C ASP A 132 23.02 -18.15 4.81
N PHE A 133 24.03 -17.37 4.42
CA PHE A 133 23.96 -15.91 4.38
C PHE A 133 22.69 -15.40 3.68
N ARG A 134 22.29 -16.04 2.57
CA ARG A 134 21.04 -15.71 1.85
C ARG A 134 19.80 -15.89 2.72
N ASN A 135 19.67 -17.05 3.38
CA ASN A 135 18.52 -17.34 4.24
C ASN A 135 18.46 -16.37 5.43
N ALA A 136 19.62 -16.04 6.02
CA ALA A 136 19.73 -15.07 7.10
C ALA A 136 19.27 -13.66 6.67
N VAL A 137 19.65 -13.19 5.48
CA VAL A 137 19.20 -11.87 4.97
C VAL A 137 17.69 -11.84 4.74
N TYR A 138 17.11 -12.85 4.07
CA TYR A 138 15.65 -12.92 3.88
C TYR A 138 14.90 -13.00 5.21
N PHE A 139 15.41 -13.76 6.17
CA PHE A 139 14.82 -13.87 7.49
C PHE A 139 14.90 -12.56 8.28
N GLY A 140 16.07 -11.92 8.30
CA GLY A 140 16.28 -10.62 8.93
C GLY A 140 15.36 -9.55 8.35
N MET A 141 15.17 -9.53 7.03
CA MET A 141 14.24 -8.60 6.39
C MET A 141 12.77 -8.87 6.75
N MET A 142 12.35 -10.15 6.89
CA MET A 142 10.98 -10.47 7.34
C MET A 142 10.75 -9.99 8.76
N VAL A 143 11.74 -10.17 9.64
CA VAL A 143 11.69 -9.66 11.02
C VAL A 143 11.62 -8.14 11.01
N ALA A 144 12.46 -7.47 10.22
CA ALA A 144 12.47 -6.01 10.11
C ALA A 144 11.10 -5.47 9.65
N ILE A 145 10.49 -6.05 8.60
CA ILE A 145 9.16 -5.65 8.13
C ILE A 145 8.08 -5.90 9.18
N THR A 146 8.15 -7.02 9.90
CA THR A 146 7.18 -7.34 10.96
C THR A 146 7.26 -6.33 12.09
N LEU A 147 8.48 -6.00 12.54
CA LEU A 147 8.73 -4.99 13.56
C LEU A 147 8.33 -3.58 13.09
N TRP A 148 8.64 -3.24 11.85
CA TRP A 148 8.24 -1.97 11.23
C TRP A 148 6.71 -1.84 11.19
N THR A 149 6.02 -2.87 10.69
CA THR A 149 4.54 -2.90 10.59
C THR A 149 3.92 -2.77 11.98
N GLY A 150 4.37 -3.57 12.95
CA GLY A 150 3.86 -3.53 14.31
C GLY A 150 4.17 -2.20 15.01
N GLY A 151 5.38 -1.68 14.84
CA GLY A 151 5.82 -0.40 15.42
C GLY A 151 5.01 0.78 14.92
N PHE A 152 4.84 0.93 13.60
CA PHE A 152 4.03 2.00 13.04
C PHE A 152 2.54 1.81 13.32
N PHE A 153 2.01 0.59 13.26
CA PHE A 153 0.61 0.32 13.58
C PHE A 153 0.28 0.73 15.02
N LEU A 154 1.11 0.33 15.99
CA LEU A 154 0.96 0.75 17.38
C LEU A 154 1.17 2.26 17.55
N SER A 155 2.12 2.85 16.84
CA SER A 155 2.37 4.29 16.90
C SER A 155 1.17 5.11 16.41
N PHE A 156 0.51 4.70 15.32
CA PHE A 156 -0.70 5.36 14.82
C PHE A 156 -1.92 5.08 15.72
N MET A 157 -2.06 3.86 16.25
CA MET A 157 -3.12 3.56 17.21
C MET A 157 -3.01 4.39 18.49
N PHE A 158 -1.81 4.51 19.05
CA PHE A 158 -1.57 5.21 20.32
C PHE A 158 -1.04 6.64 20.15
N ALA A 159 -1.11 7.21 18.95
CA ALA A 159 -0.59 8.54 18.66
C ALA A 159 -1.18 9.61 19.60
N CYS A 160 -2.45 9.48 19.99
CA CYS A 160 -3.14 10.39 20.89
C CYS A 160 -3.18 9.95 22.36
N LYS A 161 -2.24 9.10 22.79
CA LYS A 161 -2.08 8.67 24.21
C LYS A 161 -3.37 8.12 24.84
N GLY A 162 -4.22 7.46 24.06
CA GLY A 162 -5.52 6.91 24.52
C GLY A 162 -6.74 7.79 24.23
N HIS A 163 -6.56 9.04 23.79
CA HIS A 163 -7.65 9.92 23.36
C HIS A 163 -7.87 9.81 21.85
N PHE A 164 -8.43 8.68 21.38
CA PHE A 164 -8.65 8.43 19.94
C PHE A 164 -9.42 9.56 19.26
N THR A 165 -10.43 10.12 19.94
CA THR A 165 -11.25 11.22 19.42
C THR A 165 -10.45 12.50 19.14
N ALA A 166 -9.31 12.69 19.79
CA ALA A 166 -8.47 13.88 19.60
C ALA A 166 -7.90 13.99 18.18
N TRP A 167 -7.88 12.90 17.41
CA TRP A 167 -7.42 12.92 16.02
C TRP A 167 -8.37 13.65 15.08
N TRP A 168 -9.67 13.70 15.38
CA TRP A 168 -10.70 14.23 14.47
C TRP A 168 -11.61 15.30 15.09
N THR A 169 -11.33 15.83 16.28
CA THR A 169 -12.19 16.83 16.94
C THR A 169 -11.78 18.27 16.65
N SER A 170 -10.57 18.67 17.03
CA SER A 170 -10.07 20.04 16.80
C SER A 170 -8.56 20.07 16.68
N ALA A 171 -8.04 21.03 15.90
CA ALA A 171 -6.60 21.23 15.76
C ALA A 171 -5.91 21.46 17.12
N ILE A 172 -6.59 22.13 18.06
CA ILE A 172 -6.09 22.34 19.42
C ILE A 172 -6.00 21.01 20.18
N SER A 173 -7.03 20.16 20.07
CA SER A 173 -7.03 18.82 20.69
C SER A 173 -5.95 17.91 20.10
N LEU A 174 -5.69 18.04 18.79
CA LEU A 174 -4.65 17.29 18.09
C LEU A 174 -3.25 17.67 18.60
N ILE A 175 -2.95 18.98 18.70
CA ILE A 175 -1.64 19.48 19.16
C ILE A 175 -1.40 19.17 20.65
N THR A 176 -2.45 19.20 21.48
CA THR A 176 -2.32 19.04 22.94
C THR A 176 -2.25 17.58 23.37
N ASN A 177 -3.01 16.69 22.74
CA ASN A 177 -3.17 15.32 23.21
C ASN A 177 -2.43 14.29 22.34
N CYS A 178 -2.04 14.64 21.12
CA CYS A 178 -1.35 13.73 20.21
C CYS A 178 0.13 14.05 20.08
N VAL A 179 0.94 13.02 19.80
CA VAL A 179 2.30 13.20 19.29
C VAL A 179 2.24 13.94 17.96
N ASN A 180 3.37 14.52 17.53
CA ASN A 180 3.44 15.24 16.26
C ASN A 180 3.07 14.32 15.08
N THR A 181 1.82 14.40 14.64
CA THR A 181 1.23 13.50 13.65
C THR A 181 1.86 13.69 12.28
N LEU A 182 2.27 14.91 11.97
CA LEU A 182 2.97 15.25 10.73
C LEU A 182 4.35 14.59 10.70
N GLU A 183 5.11 14.64 11.80
CA GLU A 183 6.40 13.95 11.89
C GLU A 183 6.23 12.42 11.83
N LEU A 184 5.18 11.87 12.44
CA LEU A 184 4.90 10.44 12.39
C LEU A 184 4.56 9.98 10.97
N VAL A 185 3.70 10.70 10.25
CA VAL A 185 3.35 10.40 8.85
C VAL A 185 4.55 10.58 7.92
N PHE A 186 5.41 11.57 8.19
CA PHE A 186 6.63 11.79 7.45
C PHE A 186 7.65 10.66 7.63
N ALA A 187 7.89 10.27 8.88
CA ALA A 187 8.76 9.15 9.22
C ALA A 187 8.25 7.84 8.60
N TYR A 188 6.94 7.61 8.66
CA TYR A 188 6.28 6.49 8.00
C TYR A 188 6.57 6.49 6.51
N ALA A 189 6.25 7.57 5.79
CA ALA A 189 6.41 7.64 4.33
C ALA A 189 7.85 7.44 3.85
N ILE A 190 8.84 8.00 4.56
CA ILE A 190 10.26 7.78 4.22
C ILE A 190 10.65 6.32 4.45
N SER A 191 10.25 5.77 5.59
CA SER A 191 10.60 4.38 5.94
C SER A 191 9.94 3.36 5.01
N ASP A 192 8.70 3.61 4.59
CA ASP A 192 7.91 2.82 3.63
C ASP A 192 8.64 2.74 2.27
N PHE A 193 9.04 3.90 1.74
CA PHE A 193 9.85 3.99 0.53
C PHE A 193 11.17 3.20 0.65
N ILE A 194 11.89 3.35 1.76
CA ILE A 194 13.15 2.62 2.01
C ILE A 194 12.90 1.11 2.05
N THR A 195 11.82 0.65 2.70
CA THR A 195 11.50 -0.77 2.78
C THR A 195 11.17 -1.35 1.41
N ASP A 196 10.40 -0.64 0.60
CA ASP A 196 10.02 -1.10 -0.74
C ASP A 196 11.22 -1.20 -1.68
N VAL A 197 12.09 -0.17 -1.69
CA VAL A 197 13.35 -0.20 -2.44
C VAL A 197 14.23 -1.36 -1.98
N SER A 198 14.33 -1.59 -0.67
CA SER A 198 15.16 -2.66 -0.11
C SER A 198 14.67 -4.05 -0.54
N ILE A 199 13.35 -4.28 -0.54
CA ILE A 199 12.74 -5.54 -0.99
C ILE A 199 12.97 -5.73 -2.50
N MET A 200 12.86 -4.66 -3.29
CA MET A 200 13.05 -4.72 -4.74
C MET A 200 14.50 -4.99 -5.15
N LEU A 201 15.48 -4.49 -4.40
CA LEU A 201 16.91 -4.72 -4.67
C LEU A 201 17.36 -6.13 -4.28
N LEU A 202 16.73 -6.73 -3.27
CA LEU A 202 17.11 -8.02 -2.71
C LEU A 202 17.25 -9.18 -3.72
N PRO A 203 16.34 -9.37 -4.70
CA PRO A 203 16.47 -10.44 -5.69
C PRO A 203 17.54 -10.18 -6.75
N ILE A 204 17.99 -8.94 -6.99
CA ILE A 204 18.87 -8.59 -8.13
C ILE A 204 20.18 -9.40 -8.13
N PRO A 205 20.97 -9.47 -7.04
CA PRO A 205 22.20 -10.24 -7.03
C PRO A 205 21.95 -11.74 -7.19
N SER A 206 20.82 -12.23 -6.65
CA SER A 206 20.43 -13.63 -6.74
C SER A 206 20.03 -14.02 -8.17
N VAL A 207 19.42 -13.10 -8.92
CA VAL A 207 19.06 -13.28 -10.33
C VAL A 207 20.30 -13.20 -11.23
N MET A 208 21.23 -12.29 -10.96
CA MET A 208 22.46 -12.18 -11.75
C MET A 208 23.38 -13.41 -11.63
N SER A 209 23.37 -14.05 -10.46
CA SER A 209 24.19 -15.24 -10.18
C SER A 209 23.58 -16.54 -10.73
N LEU A 210 22.29 -16.57 -11.09
CA LEU A 210 21.57 -17.80 -11.39
C LEU A 210 21.15 -17.84 -12.86
N HIS A 211 21.66 -18.84 -13.61
CA HIS A 211 21.25 -19.13 -14.99
C HIS A 211 19.80 -19.62 -15.03
N LEU A 212 18.85 -18.70 -14.92
CA LEU A 212 17.43 -18.99 -14.99
C LEU A 212 17.01 -19.20 -16.46
N PRO A 213 16.20 -20.24 -16.76
CA PRO A 213 15.62 -20.40 -18.09
C PRO A 213 14.77 -19.18 -18.45
N THR A 214 14.74 -18.78 -19.72
CA THR A 214 14.13 -17.52 -20.23
C THR A 214 12.70 -17.31 -19.73
N ALA A 215 11.93 -18.40 -19.63
CA ALA A 215 10.61 -18.40 -19.02
C ALA A 215 10.64 -17.79 -17.60
N ARG A 216 11.53 -18.26 -16.71
CA ARG A 216 11.65 -17.77 -15.32
C ARG A 216 12.10 -16.33 -15.23
N LYS A 217 12.98 -15.92 -16.14
CA LYS A 217 13.46 -14.55 -16.25
C LYS A 217 12.32 -13.56 -16.52
N ILE A 218 11.42 -13.87 -17.47
CA ILE A 218 10.28 -13.00 -17.81
C ILE A 218 9.35 -12.77 -16.61
N GLY A 219 9.02 -13.83 -15.85
CA GLY A 219 8.15 -13.70 -14.67
C GLY A 219 8.75 -12.81 -13.59
N VAL A 220 10.06 -12.90 -13.36
CA VAL A 220 10.77 -12.04 -12.41
C VAL A 220 10.79 -10.59 -12.89
N MET A 221 10.96 -10.34 -14.19
CA MET A 221 10.90 -8.99 -14.76
C MET A 221 9.53 -8.32 -14.56
N PHE A 222 8.43 -9.06 -14.72
CA PHE A 222 7.09 -8.51 -14.47
C PHE A 222 6.85 -8.13 -13.01
N VAL A 223 7.32 -8.96 -12.06
CA VAL A 223 7.23 -8.64 -10.63
C VAL A 223 8.06 -7.39 -10.32
N PHE A 224 9.25 -7.28 -10.91
CA PHE A 224 10.11 -6.11 -10.75
C PHE A 224 9.47 -4.84 -11.34
N LEU A 225 8.80 -4.96 -12.49
CA LEU A 225 8.08 -3.84 -13.11
C LEU A 225 6.93 -3.34 -12.22
N LEU A 226 6.12 -4.24 -11.67
CA LEU A 226 5.03 -3.85 -10.77
C LEU A 226 5.56 -3.31 -9.44
N GLY A 227 6.65 -3.87 -8.92
CA GLY A 227 7.36 -3.31 -7.77
C GLY A 227 7.88 -1.89 -8.05
N ALA A 228 8.39 -1.63 -9.25
CA ALA A 228 8.81 -0.29 -9.66
C ALA A 228 7.63 0.70 -9.71
N LEU A 229 6.46 0.26 -10.17
CA LEU A 229 5.24 1.08 -10.17
C LEU A 229 4.74 1.37 -8.74
N ALA A 230 4.82 0.40 -7.83
CA ALA A 230 4.50 0.61 -6.41
C ALA A 230 5.45 1.63 -5.77
N ILE A 231 6.76 1.50 -6.00
CA ILE A 231 7.76 2.46 -5.52
C ILE A 231 7.52 3.85 -6.12
N LEU A 232 7.13 3.94 -7.39
CA LEU A 232 6.80 5.22 -8.00
C LEU A 232 5.61 5.88 -7.30
N ALA A 233 4.55 5.13 -7.00
CA ALA A 233 3.41 5.63 -6.24
C ALA A 233 3.83 6.09 -4.82
N SER A 234 4.67 5.31 -4.13
CA SER A 234 5.25 5.65 -2.82
C SER A 234 6.09 6.93 -2.87
N THR A 235 6.91 7.08 -3.92
CA THR A 235 7.76 8.25 -4.14
C THR A 235 6.93 9.50 -4.36
N ILE A 236 5.88 9.42 -5.19
CA ILE A 236 4.97 10.53 -5.45
C ILE A 236 4.31 10.96 -4.13
N ARG A 237 3.81 10.01 -3.34
CA ARG A 237 3.26 10.27 -2.00
C ARG A 237 4.27 10.96 -1.09
N MET A 238 5.51 10.46 -1.01
CA MET A 238 6.57 11.04 -0.18
C MET A 238 6.89 12.48 -0.60
N VAL A 239 7.02 12.74 -1.90
CA VAL A 239 7.25 14.09 -2.43
C VAL A 239 6.10 15.04 -2.09
N SER A 240 4.85 14.57 -2.19
CA SER A 240 3.68 15.35 -1.78
C SER A 240 3.70 15.73 -0.30
N ILE A 241 4.11 14.81 0.59
CA ILE A 241 4.26 15.08 2.03
C ILE A 241 5.40 16.08 2.29
N ILE A 242 6.55 15.94 1.61
CA ILE A 242 7.68 16.87 1.72
C ILE A 242 7.27 18.28 1.28
N TRP A 243 6.56 18.37 0.14
CA TRP A 243 6.04 19.64 -0.37
C TRP A 243 5.10 20.31 0.65
N ALA A 244 4.17 19.55 1.21
CA ALA A 244 3.25 20.03 2.25
C ALA A 244 4.00 20.59 3.47
N ARG A 245 5.06 19.91 3.90
CA ARG A 245 5.91 20.36 5.02
C ARG A 245 6.67 21.64 4.71
N GLN A 246 7.22 21.78 3.50
CA GLN A 246 8.05 22.94 3.11
C GLN A 246 7.25 24.21 2.87
N LEU A 247 6.01 24.09 2.37
CA LEU A 247 5.17 25.23 2.04
C LEU A 247 4.50 25.89 3.26
N GLY A 248 4.44 25.18 4.41
CA GLY A 248 3.69 25.64 5.58
C GLY A 248 2.18 25.80 5.30
N PHE A 249 1.45 26.42 6.23
CA PHE A 249 0.05 26.80 6.02
C PHE A 249 -0.03 27.87 4.93
N ASN A 250 -0.22 27.44 3.69
CA ASN A 250 -0.42 28.33 2.55
C ASN A 250 -1.91 28.33 2.22
N PRO A 251 -2.65 29.44 2.41
CA PRO A 251 -4.10 29.51 2.16
C PRO A 251 -4.48 29.29 0.68
N SER A 252 -3.48 29.23 -0.19
CA SER A 252 -3.59 28.92 -1.62
C SER A 252 -3.68 27.41 -1.90
N ILE A 253 -3.37 26.55 -0.92
CA ILE A 253 -3.31 25.09 -1.06
C ILE A 253 -4.43 24.47 -0.25
N ASP A 254 -5.20 23.62 -0.91
CA ASP A 254 -6.32 22.92 -0.33
C ASP A 254 -5.84 21.62 0.34
N GLU A 255 -5.86 21.60 1.69
CA GLU A 255 -5.34 20.48 2.49
C GLU A 255 -6.12 19.18 2.24
N ASP A 256 -7.44 19.26 2.05
CA ASP A 256 -8.29 18.08 1.81
C ASP A 256 -7.99 17.43 0.45
N LEU A 257 -7.65 18.23 -0.55
CA LEU A 257 -7.20 17.73 -1.86
C LEU A 257 -5.84 17.05 -1.79
N LEU A 258 -4.92 17.62 -1.01
CA LEU A 258 -3.62 17.00 -0.76
C LEU A 258 -3.76 15.66 -0.02
N ILE A 259 -4.61 15.59 1.01
CA ILE A 259 -4.93 14.35 1.73
C ILE A 259 -5.52 13.32 0.77
N THR A 260 -6.43 13.74 -0.10
CA THR A 260 -7.03 12.87 -1.13
C THR A 260 -5.95 12.27 -2.02
N ASP A 261 -5.02 13.08 -2.53
CA ASP A 261 -3.94 12.60 -3.38
C ASP A 261 -3.04 11.58 -2.65
N MET A 262 -2.72 11.82 -1.36
CA MET A 262 -1.94 10.87 -0.56
C MET A 262 -2.65 9.52 -0.38
N ILE A 263 -3.94 9.55 -0.04
CA ILE A 263 -4.76 8.35 0.15
C ILE A 263 -4.88 7.59 -1.18
N PHE A 264 -5.10 8.31 -2.28
CA PHE A 264 -5.21 7.72 -3.61
C PHE A 264 -3.89 7.05 -4.05
N CYS A 265 -2.75 7.72 -3.90
CA CYS A 265 -1.44 7.13 -4.20
C CYS A 265 -1.18 5.86 -3.37
N SER A 266 -1.55 5.85 -2.08
CA SER A 266 -1.39 4.67 -1.25
C SER A 266 -2.30 3.51 -1.67
N MET A 267 -3.47 3.79 -2.26
CA MET A 267 -4.28 2.74 -2.89
C MET A 267 -3.66 2.15 -4.14
N LEU A 268 -3.03 2.98 -4.98
CA LEU A 268 -2.31 2.48 -6.15
C LEU A 268 -1.18 1.54 -5.71
N GLU A 269 -0.42 1.95 -4.70
CA GLU A 269 0.67 1.17 -4.09
C GLU A 269 0.18 -0.19 -3.58
N VAL A 270 -0.90 -0.22 -2.78
CA VAL A 270 -1.52 -1.45 -2.27
C VAL A 270 -1.97 -2.37 -3.41
N ALA A 271 -2.69 -1.83 -4.41
CA ALA A 271 -3.20 -2.63 -5.52
C ALA A 271 -2.06 -3.24 -6.35
N PHE A 272 -1.07 -2.43 -6.74
CA PHE A 272 0.09 -2.94 -7.49
C PHE A 272 0.88 -3.97 -6.68
N GLY A 273 0.99 -3.80 -5.37
CA GLY A 273 1.60 -4.77 -4.47
C GLY A 273 0.87 -6.13 -4.46
N ILE A 274 -0.46 -6.13 -4.36
CA ILE A 274 -1.26 -7.37 -4.39
C ILE A 274 -1.11 -8.08 -5.74
N ILE A 275 -1.22 -7.33 -6.84
CA ILE A 275 -1.04 -7.87 -8.20
C ILE A 275 0.35 -8.49 -8.33
N ALA A 276 1.40 -7.75 -7.97
CA ALA A 276 2.79 -8.21 -8.03
C ALA A 276 3.01 -9.52 -7.27
N THR A 277 2.40 -9.64 -6.10
CA THR A 277 2.50 -10.84 -5.26
C THR A 277 1.86 -12.07 -5.92
N CYS A 278 0.81 -11.89 -6.72
CA CYS A 278 0.05 -12.99 -7.33
C CYS A 278 0.61 -13.46 -8.68
N LEU A 279 1.24 -12.58 -9.46
CA LEU A 279 1.78 -12.90 -10.80
C LEU A 279 2.64 -14.17 -10.86
N PRO A 280 3.57 -14.42 -9.91
CA PRO A 280 4.44 -15.57 -10.02
C PRO A 280 3.72 -16.92 -9.95
N THR A 281 2.59 -16.98 -9.24
CA THR A 281 1.76 -18.18 -9.12
C THR A 281 0.92 -18.39 -10.38
N LEU A 282 0.55 -17.30 -11.06
CA LEU A 282 -0.25 -17.31 -12.30
C LEU A 282 0.55 -17.63 -13.54
N ARG A 283 1.81 -17.21 -13.58
CA ARG A 283 2.70 -17.38 -14.73
C ARG A 283 2.64 -18.76 -15.41
N PRO A 284 2.71 -19.89 -14.69
CA PRO A 284 2.75 -21.18 -15.37
C PRO A 284 1.37 -21.60 -15.92
N LEU A 285 0.23 -21.00 -15.52
CA LEU A 285 -1.07 -21.23 -16.18
C LEU A 285 -1.10 -20.68 -17.61
N VAL A 286 -0.53 -19.49 -17.81
CA VAL A 286 -0.45 -18.84 -19.13
C VAL A 286 0.39 -19.68 -20.10
N GLN A 287 1.45 -20.31 -19.59
CA GLN A 287 2.31 -21.18 -20.39
C GLN A 287 1.67 -22.55 -20.69
N THR A 288 0.81 -23.08 -19.81
CA THR A 288 0.20 -24.41 -20.02
C THR A 288 -0.95 -24.34 -21.06
N LYS A 289 -1.73 -23.25 -21.10
CA LYS A 289 -2.78 -23.09 -22.11
C LYS A 289 -2.25 -22.86 -23.52
N SER A 290 -1.02 -22.36 -23.67
CA SER A 290 -0.42 -22.17 -25.00
C SER A 290 0.07 -23.46 -25.66
N ILE A 291 0.22 -24.56 -24.90
CA ILE A 291 0.74 -25.84 -25.42
C ILE A 291 -0.38 -26.84 -25.74
N ASN A 292 -1.59 -26.66 -25.19
CA ASN A 292 -2.73 -27.54 -25.48
C ASN A 292 -3.54 -27.16 -26.73
N TYR A 293 -3.05 -26.23 -27.56
CA TYR A 293 -3.62 -25.93 -28.88
C TYR A 293 -2.72 -26.42 -30.04
N ILE A 294 -1.66 -27.19 -29.75
CA ILE A 294 -0.73 -27.75 -30.76
C ILE A 294 -0.62 -29.30 -30.67
N LEU A 295 -1.49 -29.95 -29.90
CA LEU A 295 -1.68 -31.41 -29.92
C LEU A 295 -3.16 -31.71 -30.06
#